data_AF-A0A2G2JY03-F1
#
_entry.id   AF-A0A2G2JY03-F1
#
_cell.length_a   1.000
_cell.length_b   1.000
_cell.length_c   1.000
_cell.angle_alpha   90.00
_cell.angle_beta   90.00
_cell.angle_gamma   90.00
#
_symmetry.space_group_name_H-M   'P 1'
#
loop_
_entity.id
_entity.type
_entity.pdbx_description
1 polymer ?
#
loop_
_entity_poly.entity_id
_entity_poly.type
_entity_poly.pdbx_seq_one_letter_code
_entity_poly.pdbx_strand_id
1 'polypeptide(L)'
;MHQDWRLHLTLFTKAEGQVWNGGKYDSGKPHHARNFKTPEEWLSRARPLGCFTCPSTFKPGAISRSNKQVASQPFLVVESDIQSHGETCSLFNWMREFLQLRAIVNTGNKSLHGWFEGPTPEQRTELKTILPEFGFDRAMFTPSQPCRLAGVTRPNSTPDPILRLPVYQSLLWLDLEGLA
;
A
#
# COMPACT_ATOMS: atom_id res chain seq x y z
N MET A 1 3.94 -20.00 4.30
CA MET A 1 3.02 -18.85 4.23
C MET A 1 3.89 -17.61 4.34
N HIS A 2 3.95 -16.76 3.31
CA HIS A 2 4.80 -15.57 3.32
C HIS A 2 4.30 -14.60 4.41
N GLN A 3 5.19 -14.26 5.36
CA GLN A 3 4.86 -13.33 6.45
C GLN A 3 5.12 -11.86 6.06
N ASP A 4 5.45 -11.60 4.80
CA ASP A 4 5.79 -10.27 4.29
C ASP A 4 4.68 -9.24 4.50
N TRP A 5 3.42 -9.68 4.63
CA TRP A 5 2.32 -8.79 5.01
C TRP A 5 2.52 -8.18 6.40
N ARG A 6 3.10 -8.91 7.36
CA ARG A 6 3.42 -8.38 8.69
C ARG A 6 4.50 -7.34 8.58
N LEU A 7 5.60 -7.65 7.88
CA LEU A 7 6.70 -6.71 7.62
C LEU A 7 6.19 -5.43 6.95
N HIS A 8 5.30 -5.57 5.98
CA HIS A 8 4.70 -4.43 5.30
C HIS A 8 3.80 -3.60 6.23
N LEU A 9 2.99 -4.24 7.09
CA LEU A 9 2.17 -3.53 8.08
C LEU A 9 2.98 -2.95 9.25
N THR A 10 4.22 -3.43 9.48
CA THR A 10 5.15 -2.83 10.46
C THR A 10 5.46 -1.36 10.14
N LEU A 11 5.33 -0.95 8.87
CA LEU A 11 5.44 0.46 8.48
C LEU A 11 4.52 1.39 9.30
N PHE A 12 3.37 0.89 9.74
CA PHE A 12 2.40 1.68 10.49
C PHE A 12 2.61 1.67 12.00
N THR A 13 3.63 1.00 12.55
CA THR A 13 3.81 0.85 14.01
C THR A 13 3.84 2.16 14.78
N LYS A 14 4.38 3.23 14.19
CA LYS A 14 4.40 4.59 14.79
C LYS A 14 3.23 5.47 14.33
N ALA A 15 2.35 4.98 13.47
CA ALA A 15 1.21 5.73 12.96
C ALA A 15 0.00 5.61 13.91
N GLU A 16 -0.62 6.74 14.23
CA GLU A 16 -1.86 6.77 14.99
C GLU A 16 -3.06 6.34 14.14
N GLY A 17 -4.05 5.71 14.78
CA GLY A 17 -5.31 5.30 14.17
C GLY A 17 -5.34 3.83 13.73
N GLN A 18 -6.28 3.52 12.84
CA GLN A 18 -6.55 2.15 12.38
C GLN A 18 -6.08 1.96 10.94
N VAL A 19 -5.34 0.90 10.67
CA VAL A 19 -5.00 0.46 9.32
C VAL A 19 -6.14 -0.40 8.77
N TRP A 20 -6.48 -0.17 7.50
CA TRP A 20 -7.45 -1.00 6.79
C TRP A 20 -6.78 -2.17 6.08
N ASN A 21 -7.35 -3.36 6.17
CA ASN A 21 -6.99 -4.51 5.32
C ASN A 21 -8.25 -5.28 4.90
N GLY A 22 -8.40 -5.54 3.61
CA GLY A 22 -9.60 -6.20 3.08
C GLY A 22 -9.58 -6.46 1.58
N GLY A 23 -10.68 -6.98 1.07
CA GLY A 23 -10.96 -7.09 -0.36
C GLY A 23 -11.48 -5.78 -0.97
N LYS A 24 -11.70 -5.78 -2.29
CA LYS A 24 -12.15 -4.61 -3.07
C LYS A 24 -13.42 -3.94 -2.50
N TYR A 25 -14.33 -4.74 -1.93
CA TYR A 25 -15.64 -4.29 -1.46
C TYR A 25 -15.82 -4.37 0.07
N ASP A 26 -14.74 -4.62 0.82
CA ASP A 26 -14.79 -4.77 2.29
C ASP A 26 -14.78 -3.41 3.00
N SER A 27 -15.76 -2.56 2.68
CA SER A 27 -15.93 -1.20 3.20
C SER A 27 -17.39 -0.74 3.14
N GLY A 28 -17.81 0.12 4.08
CA GLY A 28 -19.10 0.84 4.06
C GLY A 28 -20.29 0.15 4.72
N LYS A 29 -20.09 -0.98 5.42
CA LYS A 29 -21.15 -1.72 6.13
C LYS A 29 -20.73 -1.99 7.57
N PRO A 30 -21.66 -2.12 8.54
CA PRO A 30 -21.30 -2.33 9.95
C PRO A 30 -20.32 -3.49 10.20
N HIS A 31 -20.47 -4.62 9.51
CA HIS A 31 -19.57 -5.76 9.66
C HIS A 31 -18.15 -5.51 9.10
N HIS A 32 -17.94 -4.48 8.28
CA HIS A 32 -16.62 -4.08 7.79
C HIS A 32 -15.78 -3.36 8.86
N ALA A 33 -16.35 -3.03 10.03
CA ALA A 33 -15.57 -2.55 11.18
C ALA A 33 -14.37 -3.49 11.49
N ARG A 34 -14.54 -4.80 11.28
CA ARG A 34 -13.48 -5.79 11.49
C ARG A 34 -12.24 -5.58 10.61
N ASN A 35 -12.36 -4.87 9.49
CA ASN A 35 -11.29 -4.59 8.54
C ASN A 35 -10.44 -3.37 8.93
N PHE A 36 -10.79 -2.66 10.02
CA PHE A 36 -10.03 -1.54 10.57
C PHE A 36 -9.49 -1.95 11.93
N LYS A 37 -8.16 -1.96 12.07
CA LYS A 37 -7.48 -2.34 13.32
C LYS A 37 -6.22 -1.52 13.49
N THR A 38 -5.80 -1.34 14.73
CA THR A 38 -4.48 -0.79 15.03
C THR A 38 -3.37 -1.66 14.42
N PRO A 39 -2.16 -1.11 14.20
CA PRO A 39 -1.02 -1.88 13.74
C PRO A 39 -0.73 -3.12 14.63
N GLU A 40 -0.76 -2.95 15.95
CA GLU A 40 -0.54 -4.04 16.92
C GLU A 40 -1.58 -5.16 16.79
N GLU A 41 -2.87 -4.79 16.69
CA GLU A 41 -3.94 -5.76 16.45
C GLU A 41 -3.79 -6.49 15.12
N TRP A 42 -3.22 -5.88 14.09
CA TRP A 42 -2.91 -6.57 12.83
C TRP A 42 -1.74 -7.54 12.97
N LEU A 43 -0.65 -7.10 13.60
CA LEU A 43 0.57 -7.89 13.77
C LEU A 43 0.34 -9.14 14.64
N SER A 44 -0.58 -9.08 15.60
CA SER A 44 -0.99 -10.24 16.41
C SER A 44 -1.84 -11.28 15.66
N ARG A 45 -2.37 -10.97 14.47
CA ARG A 45 -3.20 -11.93 13.73
C ARG A 45 -2.37 -13.03 13.08
N ALA A 46 -2.96 -14.21 12.96
CA ALA A 46 -2.39 -15.31 12.19
C ALA A 46 -2.37 -15.06 10.67
N ARG A 47 -3.32 -14.27 10.14
CA ARG A 47 -3.47 -13.98 8.71
C ARG A 47 -4.17 -12.64 8.45
N PRO A 48 -3.90 -11.98 7.30
CA PRO A 48 -4.67 -10.83 6.85
C PRO A 48 -6.10 -11.24 6.47
N LEU A 49 -7.02 -10.28 6.42
CA LEU A 49 -8.39 -10.47 5.96
C LEU A 49 -8.56 -10.35 4.45
N GLY A 50 -7.68 -9.62 3.77
CA GLY A 50 -7.71 -9.48 2.32
C GLY A 50 -6.37 -9.12 1.71
N CYS A 51 -6.39 -8.91 0.39
CA CYS A 51 -5.19 -8.68 -0.42
C CYS A 51 -4.84 -7.19 -0.61
N PHE A 52 -5.63 -6.29 -0.03
CA PHE A 52 -5.39 -4.84 -0.10
C PHE A 52 -5.20 -4.24 1.29
N THR A 53 -4.53 -3.09 1.32
CA THR A 53 -4.46 -2.17 2.45
C THR A 53 -4.61 -0.73 1.94
N CYS A 54 -4.32 0.28 2.76
CA CYS A 54 -4.26 1.68 2.35
C CYS A 54 -2.97 2.30 2.86
N PRO A 55 -2.43 3.33 2.17
CA PRO A 55 -1.29 4.09 2.67
C PRO A 55 -1.64 5.08 3.79
N SER A 56 -2.90 5.05 4.24
CA SER A 56 -3.49 5.93 5.24
C SER A 56 -3.99 5.13 6.43
N THR A 57 -4.04 5.79 7.59
CA THR A 57 -4.78 5.31 8.75
C THR A 57 -6.16 5.95 8.80
N PHE A 58 -7.06 5.32 9.56
CA PHE A 58 -8.46 5.70 9.69
C PHE A 58 -8.80 5.97 11.14
N LYS A 59 -9.83 6.79 11.35
CA LYS A 59 -10.34 7.13 12.68
C LYS A 59 -10.85 5.88 13.40
N PRO A 60 -10.70 5.78 14.74
CA PRO A 60 -11.29 4.70 15.51
C PRO A 60 -12.79 4.55 15.24
N GLY A 61 -13.24 3.32 15.03
CA GLY A 61 -14.64 3.03 14.72
C GLY A 61 -15.02 3.20 13.24
N ALA A 62 -14.05 3.45 12.36
CA ALA A 62 -14.29 3.50 10.92
C ALA A 62 -14.88 2.18 10.42
N ILE A 63 -15.89 2.29 9.57
CA ILE A 63 -16.46 1.16 8.82
C ILE A 63 -16.27 1.31 7.32
N SER A 64 -15.73 2.46 6.87
CA SER A 64 -15.68 2.86 5.48
C SER A 64 -14.32 3.46 5.12
N ARG A 65 -13.70 2.90 4.08
CA ARG A 65 -12.52 3.41 3.39
C ARG A 65 -12.93 4.62 2.55
N SER A 66 -13.12 5.76 3.23
CA SER A 66 -13.49 7.04 2.62
C SER A 66 -12.59 8.14 3.15
N ASN A 67 -12.36 9.19 2.34
CA ASN A 67 -11.51 10.33 2.75
C ASN A 67 -11.99 10.99 4.07
N LYS A 68 -13.29 10.99 4.36
CA LYS A 68 -13.84 11.54 5.61
C LYS A 68 -13.41 10.76 6.87
N GLN A 69 -13.09 9.48 6.70
CA GLN A 69 -12.69 8.57 7.77
C GLN A 69 -11.16 8.48 7.92
N VAL A 70 -10.39 9.07 7.01
CA VAL A 70 -8.93 9.11 7.14
C VAL A 70 -8.55 9.93 8.37
N ALA A 71 -7.65 9.38 9.19
CA ALA A 71 -7.07 10.04 10.34
C ALA A 71 -5.74 10.71 9.95
N SER A 72 -4.83 9.96 9.32
CA SER A 72 -3.59 10.47 8.75
C SER A 72 -3.20 9.71 7.48
N GLN A 73 -2.32 10.30 6.68
CA GLN A 73 -1.73 9.67 5.50
C GLN A 73 -0.20 9.62 5.65
N PRO A 74 0.34 8.67 6.43
CA PRO A 74 1.77 8.56 6.68
C PRO A 74 2.58 8.17 5.45
N PHE A 75 1.93 7.63 4.40
CA PHE A 75 2.60 7.20 3.18
C PHE A 75 1.97 7.79 1.91
N LEU A 76 2.82 8.06 0.93
CA LEU A 76 2.43 8.18 -0.47
C LEU A 76 2.81 6.88 -1.17
N VAL A 77 1.84 6.22 -1.79
CA VAL A 77 2.14 5.11 -2.71
C VAL A 77 2.03 5.64 -4.12
N VAL A 78 2.98 5.24 -4.96
CA VAL A 78 2.99 5.57 -6.38
C VAL A 78 3.09 4.29 -7.18
N GLU A 79 2.32 4.18 -8.25
CA GLU A 79 2.39 3.06 -9.18
C GLU A 79 2.12 3.53 -10.62
N SER A 80 2.55 2.70 -11.56
CA SER A 80 2.25 2.86 -12.97
C SER A 80 2.04 1.50 -13.63
N ASP A 81 1.04 1.45 -14.50
CA ASP A 81 0.72 0.29 -15.36
C ASP A 81 1.29 0.45 -16.78
N ILE A 82 1.92 1.60 -17.08
CA ILE A 82 2.43 1.95 -18.42
C ILE A 82 3.93 1.67 -18.52
N GLN A 83 4.69 2.04 -17.48
CA GLN A 83 6.12 1.84 -17.48
C GLN A 83 6.50 0.38 -17.20
N SER A 84 7.65 -0.03 -17.71
CA SER A 84 8.31 -1.25 -17.25
C SER A 84 8.72 -1.13 -15.78
N HIS A 85 9.01 -2.27 -15.14
CA HIS A 85 9.56 -2.28 -13.78
C HIS A 85 10.88 -1.51 -13.68
N GLY A 86 11.73 -1.56 -14.71
CA GLY A 86 13.01 -0.84 -14.75
C GLY A 86 12.81 0.67 -14.76
N GLU A 87 11.96 1.18 -15.66
CA GLU A 87 11.61 2.60 -15.72
C GLU A 87 10.93 3.09 -14.43
N THR A 88 10.04 2.28 -13.86
CA THR A 88 9.38 2.56 -12.58
C THR A 88 10.42 2.69 -11.46
N CYS A 89 11.38 1.77 -11.37
CA CYS A 89 12.47 1.84 -10.39
C CYS A 89 13.38 3.06 -10.61
N SER A 90 13.64 3.46 -11.85
CA SER A 90 14.40 4.70 -12.13
C SER A 90 13.68 5.93 -11.57
N LEU A 91 12.35 6.00 -11.72
CA LEU A 91 11.55 7.08 -11.14
C LEU A 91 11.50 7.01 -9.61
N PHE A 92 11.44 5.80 -9.03
CA PHE A 92 11.57 5.66 -7.58
C PHE A 92 12.93 6.17 -7.07
N ASN A 93 14.02 5.88 -7.79
CA ASN A 93 15.35 6.37 -7.45
C ASN A 93 15.43 7.90 -7.53
N TRP A 94 14.83 8.53 -8.55
CA TRP A 94 14.72 9.99 -8.62
C TRP A 94 13.94 10.55 -7.43
N MET A 95 12.79 9.95 -7.08
CA MET A 95 12.00 10.38 -5.93
C MET A 95 12.75 10.25 -4.59
N ARG A 96 13.69 9.30 -4.48
CA ARG A 96 14.52 9.11 -3.28
C ARG A 96 15.45 10.28 -2.97
N GLU A 97 15.68 11.18 -3.93
CA GLU A 97 16.46 12.40 -3.69
C GLU A 97 15.76 13.38 -2.75
N PHE A 98 14.43 13.28 -2.60
CA PHE A 98 13.63 14.24 -1.81
C PHE A 98 12.50 13.59 -0.99
N LEU A 99 12.27 12.28 -1.10
CA LEU A 99 11.36 11.49 -0.26
C LEU A 99 12.04 10.20 0.23
N GLN A 100 11.71 9.76 1.44
CA GLN A 100 12.18 8.47 1.93
C GLN A 100 11.32 7.34 1.34
N LEU A 101 11.93 6.45 0.54
CA LEU A 101 11.30 5.19 0.14
C LEU A 101 11.32 4.22 1.32
N ARG A 102 10.19 3.57 1.61
CA ARG A 102 10.00 2.62 2.72
C ARG A 102 9.72 1.19 2.28
N ALA A 103 9.09 0.99 1.14
CA ALA A 103 8.90 -0.36 0.58
C ALA A 103 8.72 -0.34 -0.93
N ILE A 104 9.04 -1.47 -1.58
CA ILE A 104 8.62 -1.77 -2.94
C ILE A 104 7.82 -3.07 -2.92
N VAL A 105 6.58 -3.02 -3.41
CA VAL A 105 5.71 -4.19 -3.53
C VAL A 105 5.44 -4.47 -5.00
N ASN A 106 5.79 -5.66 -5.46
CA ASN A 106 5.30 -6.16 -6.74
C ASN A 106 3.84 -6.55 -6.59
N THR A 107 2.97 -6.01 -7.44
CA THR A 107 1.52 -6.24 -7.35
C THR A 107 1.07 -7.61 -7.81
N GLY A 108 1.99 -8.47 -8.25
CA GLY A 108 1.71 -9.75 -8.90
C GLY A 108 1.25 -9.57 -10.34
N ASN A 109 1.69 -8.49 -11.01
CA ASN A 109 1.40 -8.20 -12.40
C ASN A 109 2.46 -7.29 -13.05
N LYS A 110 2.00 -6.18 -13.67
CA LYS A 110 2.78 -5.21 -14.42
C LYS A 110 3.30 -4.05 -13.55
N SER A 111 2.69 -3.79 -12.40
CA SER A 111 3.00 -2.60 -11.60
C SER A 111 3.84 -2.94 -10.38
N LEU A 112 4.67 -1.97 -10.00
CA LEU A 112 5.31 -1.90 -8.69
C LEU A 112 4.66 -0.77 -7.90
N HIS A 113 4.39 -1.01 -6.63
CA HIS A 113 4.02 0.02 -5.67
C HIS A 113 5.26 0.49 -4.94
N GLY A 114 5.66 1.74 -5.15
CA GLY A 114 6.67 2.43 -4.35
C GLY A 114 5.98 3.10 -3.17
N TRP A 115 6.30 2.67 -1.95
CA TRP A 115 5.79 3.25 -0.72
C TRP A 115 6.80 4.26 -0.20
N PHE A 116 6.47 5.54 -0.25
CA PHE A 116 7.27 6.63 0.28
C PHE A 116 6.63 7.17 1.56
N GLU A 117 7.44 7.75 2.44
CA GLU A 117 6.90 8.60 3.51
C GLU A 117 6.02 9.72 2.93
N GLY A 118 5.06 10.15 3.73
CA GLY A 118 4.12 11.19 3.37
C GLY A 118 4.87 12.47 2.99
N PRO A 119 4.73 12.98 1.75
CA PRO A 119 5.34 14.23 1.35
C PRO A 119 4.74 15.41 2.13
N THR A 120 5.50 16.50 2.22
CA THR A 120 4.99 17.81 2.64
C THR A 120 3.84 18.28 1.73
N PRO A 121 2.98 19.22 2.16
CA PRO A 121 1.91 19.76 1.32
C PRO A 121 2.40 20.32 -0.03
N GLU A 122 3.57 20.97 -0.02
CA GLU A 122 4.21 21.57 -1.19
C GLU A 122 4.67 20.47 -2.17
N GLN A 123 5.47 19.51 -1.68
CA GLN A 123 5.91 18.36 -2.48
C GLN A 123 4.72 17.56 -3.03
N ARG A 124 3.67 17.37 -2.22
CA ARG A 124 2.45 16.67 -2.66
C ARG A 124 1.79 17.39 -3.82
N THR A 125 1.76 18.71 -3.79
CA THR A 125 1.15 19.54 -4.85
C THR A 125 1.95 19.41 -6.15
N GLU A 126 3.27 19.48 -6.07
CA GLU A 126 4.16 19.28 -7.22
C GLU A 126 4.05 17.87 -7.81
N LEU A 127 4.14 16.84 -6.96
CA LEU A 127 4.06 15.45 -7.39
C LEU A 127 2.72 15.09 -8.03
N LYS A 128 1.61 15.67 -7.54
CA LYS A 128 0.29 15.52 -8.17
C LYS A 128 0.24 16.05 -9.59
N THR A 129 1.09 17.01 -9.93
CA THR A 129 1.21 17.57 -11.28
C THR A 129 2.17 16.74 -12.12
N ILE A 130 3.34 16.39 -11.58
CA ILE A 130 4.43 15.75 -12.34
C ILE A 130 4.16 14.27 -12.62
N LEU A 131 3.84 13.49 -11.59
CA LEU A 131 3.79 12.03 -11.71
C LEU A 131 2.79 11.53 -12.75
N PRO A 132 1.58 12.12 -12.88
CA PRO A 132 0.65 11.68 -13.92
C PRO A 132 1.14 11.93 -15.35
N GLU A 133 1.92 12.99 -15.58
CA GLU A 133 2.55 13.25 -16.89
C GLU A 133 3.64 12.22 -17.20
N PHE A 134 4.23 11.63 -16.16
CA PHE A 134 5.10 10.45 -16.26
C PHE A 134 4.31 9.14 -16.25
N GLY A 135 2.99 9.15 -16.39
CA GLY A 135 2.16 7.94 -16.53
C GLY A 135 1.81 7.21 -15.23
N PHE A 136 2.00 7.86 -14.07
CA PHE A 136 1.58 7.29 -12.79
C PHE A 136 0.08 7.48 -12.53
N ASP A 137 -0.51 6.53 -11.80
CA ASP A 137 -1.95 6.57 -11.51
C ASP A 137 -2.31 7.71 -10.53
N ARG A 138 -3.11 8.67 -11.04
CA ARG A 138 -3.68 9.80 -10.28
C ARG A 138 -4.49 9.34 -9.07
N ALA A 139 -5.11 8.16 -9.12
CA ALA A 139 -5.95 7.65 -8.05
C ALA A 139 -5.16 7.44 -6.76
N MET A 140 -3.86 7.16 -6.85
CA MET A 140 -2.99 6.93 -5.69
C MET A 140 -2.77 8.16 -4.81
N PHE A 141 -3.11 9.35 -5.30
CA PHE A 141 -3.16 10.57 -4.49
C PHE A 141 -4.45 10.71 -3.68
N THR A 142 -5.45 9.86 -3.89
CA THR A 142 -6.67 9.81 -3.07
C THR A 142 -6.32 9.14 -1.74
N PRO A 143 -6.47 9.82 -0.58
CA PRO A 143 -6.00 9.28 0.70
C PRO A 143 -6.56 7.90 1.04
N SER A 144 -7.82 7.65 0.71
CA SER A 144 -8.43 6.35 0.98
C SER A 144 -8.16 5.29 -0.10
N GLN A 145 -7.42 5.55 -1.18
CA GLN A 145 -7.21 4.59 -2.28
C GLN A 145 -6.58 3.29 -1.77
N PRO A 146 -7.10 2.10 -2.13
CA PRO A 146 -6.53 0.86 -1.68
C PRO A 146 -5.33 0.48 -2.54
N CYS A 147 -4.32 -0.10 -1.92
CA CYS A 147 -3.12 -0.59 -2.57
C CYS A 147 -2.85 -2.05 -2.17
N ARG A 148 -1.98 -2.72 -2.91
CA ARG A 148 -1.69 -4.15 -2.74
C ARG A 148 -0.91 -4.38 -1.46
N LEU A 149 -1.35 -5.37 -0.68
CA LEU A 149 -0.64 -5.84 0.51
C LEU A 149 0.37 -6.92 0.10
N ALA A 150 1.65 -6.78 0.44
CA ALA A 150 2.63 -7.85 0.18
C ALA A 150 2.31 -9.16 0.93
N GLY A 151 2.89 -10.27 0.49
CA GLY A 151 2.81 -11.59 1.15
C GLY A 151 1.49 -12.34 0.95
N VAL A 152 0.60 -11.86 0.09
CA VAL A 152 -0.72 -12.46 -0.17
C VAL A 152 -0.89 -12.82 -1.64
N THR A 153 -1.70 -13.84 -1.91
CA THR A 153 -2.05 -14.22 -3.28
C THR A 153 -2.87 -13.12 -3.96
N ARG A 154 -2.54 -12.85 -5.22
CA ARG A 154 -3.33 -11.96 -6.07
C ARG A 154 -4.63 -12.68 -6.48
N PRO A 155 -5.81 -12.12 -6.19
CA PRO A 155 -7.07 -12.72 -6.60
C PRO A 155 -7.20 -12.66 -8.13
N ASN A 156 -7.79 -13.71 -8.72
CA ASN A 156 -8.12 -13.81 -10.15
C ASN A 156 -6.91 -13.70 -11.09
N SER A 157 -5.69 -13.98 -10.61
CA SER A 157 -4.51 -14.13 -11.47
C SER A 157 -4.48 -15.51 -12.10
N THR A 158 -4.12 -15.58 -13.38
CA THR A 158 -3.75 -16.86 -14.02
C THR A 158 -2.50 -17.41 -13.29
N PRO A 159 -2.54 -18.65 -12.78
CA PRO A 159 -1.36 -19.28 -12.18
C PRO A 159 -0.20 -19.35 -13.17
N ASP A 160 1.02 -19.50 -12.64
CA ASP A 160 2.19 -19.74 -13.49
C ASP A 160 1.94 -20.98 -14.39
N PRO A 161 2.13 -20.88 -15.71
CA PRO A 161 1.78 -21.97 -16.63
C PRO A 161 2.64 -23.22 -16.46
N ILE A 162 3.85 -23.07 -15.90
CA ILE A 162 4.81 -24.16 -15.70
C ILE A 162 4.67 -24.72 -14.29
N LEU A 163 4.78 -23.85 -13.29
CA LEU A 163 4.81 -24.23 -11.87
C LEU A 163 3.43 -24.44 -11.28
N ARG A 164 2.35 -24.00 -11.95
CA ARG A 164 0.95 -24.01 -11.46
C ARG A 164 0.78 -23.33 -10.11
N LEU A 165 1.72 -22.48 -9.72
CA LEU A 165 1.69 -21.76 -8.46
C LEU A 165 0.81 -20.51 -8.57
N PRO A 166 0.12 -20.14 -7.48
CA PRO A 166 -0.61 -18.88 -7.44
C PRO A 166 0.36 -17.70 -7.56
N VAL A 167 -0.10 -16.60 -8.16
CA VAL A 167 0.69 -15.37 -8.23
C VAL A 167 0.61 -14.63 -6.91
N TYR A 168 1.77 -14.31 -6.34
CA TYR A 168 1.88 -13.56 -5.08
C TYR A 168 2.16 -12.09 -5.33
N GLN A 169 1.62 -11.26 -4.44
CA GLN A 169 2.02 -9.87 -4.28
C GLN A 169 3.27 -9.89 -3.39
N SER A 170 4.44 -9.56 -3.93
CA SER A 170 5.73 -9.81 -3.25
C SER A 170 6.35 -8.53 -2.71
N LEU A 171 6.90 -8.58 -1.50
CA LEU A 171 7.72 -7.51 -0.96
C LEU A 171 9.12 -7.63 -1.57
N LEU A 172 9.52 -6.66 -2.40
CA LEU A 172 10.82 -6.68 -3.07
C LEU A 172 11.90 -5.93 -2.29
N TRP A 173 11.50 -4.90 -1.55
CA TRP A 173 12.39 -4.05 -0.77
C TRP A 173 11.63 -3.48 0.42
N LEU A 174 12.33 -3.30 1.55
CA LEU A 174 11.77 -2.77 2.78
C LEU A 174 12.86 -2.02 3.55
N ASP A 175 12.52 -0.83 4.03
CA ASP A 175 13.30 -0.04 4.97
C ASP A 175 12.44 0.24 6.21
N LEU A 176 12.91 -0.24 7.37
CA LEU A 176 12.30 -0.04 8.68
C LEU A 176 13.11 0.92 9.56
N GLU A 177 14.11 1.60 9.02
CA GLU A 177 14.95 2.53 9.78
C GLU A 177 14.10 3.65 10.39
N GLY A 178 14.30 3.95 11.67
CA GLY A 178 13.49 4.93 12.39
C GLY A 178 12.07 4.46 12.74
N LEU A 179 11.70 3.21 12.46
CA LEU A 179 10.45 2.57 12.92
C LEU A 179 10.67 1.56 14.07
N ALA A 180 11.92 1.15 14.32
CA ALA A 180 12.33 0.43 15.53
C ALA A 180 12.41 1.35 16.76
#